data_AF-A0A7C4U9D1-F1
#
_entry.id   AF-A0A7C4U9D1-F1
#
_cell.length_a   1.000
_cell.length_b   1.000
_cell.length_c   1.000
_cell.angle_alpha   90.00
_cell.angle_beta   90.00
_cell.angle_gamma   90.00
#
_symmetry.space_group_name_H-M   'P 1'
#
loop_
_entity.id
_entity.type
_entity.pdbx_description
1 polymer ?
#
loop_
_entity_poly.entity_id
_entity_poly.type
_entity_poly.pdbx_seq_one_letter_code
_entity_poly.pdbx_strand_id
1 'polypeptide(L)'
;MIAPNWHRGIPWPAAIVAAFLLAAWPLWAQDAPAPPITFNQVTSDGRFVFVMLAPGDGMDRGFLPVPNISDVRSQRAHFARSGLYRNDGSNVPLWTVDWYSRKVHVASDGIHLARVGAPSDRLDSDAVAFFKNGRLMRAYRIEDLVDFPRFLPKGKPYIQWMEAELFDEHNMTYSLHTHDGNHFVFDARSGEIVSSSRPYRTGLRAALGVAILIASIWVVRMAWKYQKHRRAMRTMEKPLLNG
;
A
#
# COMPACT_ATOMS: atom_id res chain seq x y z
N MET A 1 -46.33 44.96 -30.10
CA MET A 1 -45.67 43.80 -29.47
C MET A 1 -44.84 44.32 -28.31
N ILE A 2 -45.29 44.05 -27.08
CA ILE A 2 -44.71 44.59 -25.84
C ILE A 2 -44.11 43.39 -25.08
N ALA A 3 -42.82 43.45 -24.78
CA ALA A 3 -42.16 42.46 -23.93
C ALA A 3 -42.20 42.91 -22.46
N PRO A 4 -42.56 42.06 -21.49
CA PRO A 4 -42.38 42.36 -20.08
C PRO A 4 -41.07 41.82 -19.54
N ASN A 5 -40.30 42.77 -19.02
CA ASN A 5 -39.05 42.67 -18.29
C ASN A 5 -39.34 42.25 -16.83
N TRP A 6 -38.78 41.13 -16.36
CA TRP A 6 -38.91 40.66 -14.98
C TRP A 6 -37.55 40.56 -14.29
N HIS A 7 -37.02 41.72 -13.89
CA HIS A 7 -36.12 41.85 -12.76
C HIS A 7 -36.86 42.50 -11.60
N ARG A 8 -37.20 41.73 -10.55
CA ARG A 8 -37.42 42.28 -9.21
C ARG A 8 -36.73 41.36 -8.18
N GLY A 9 -35.72 41.93 -7.54
CA GLY A 9 -35.01 41.30 -6.44
C GLY A 9 -35.85 41.23 -5.16
N ILE A 10 -35.58 40.21 -4.37
CA ILE A 10 -35.94 40.14 -2.95
C ILE A 10 -34.64 40.34 -2.15
N PRO A 11 -34.57 41.32 -1.23
CA PRO A 11 -33.37 41.65 -0.48
C PRO A 11 -33.26 40.85 0.84
N TRP A 12 -32.14 40.11 0.99
CA TRP A 12 -31.33 39.90 2.21
C TRP A 12 -32.06 39.50 3.55
N PRO A 13 -31.39 39.34 4.71
CA PRO A 13 -30.66 38.13 5.11
C PRO A 13 -30.93 37.79 6.61
N ALA A 14 -31.86 36.89 6.96
CA ALA A 14 -32.16 36.71 8.41
C ALA A 14 -32.63 35.31 8.86
N ALA A 15 -32.39 34.25 8.09
CA ALA A 15 -32.88 32.91 8.45
C ALA A 15 -31.87 31.76 8.21
N ILE A 16 -30.55 32.02 8.30
CA ILE A 16 -29.52 30.99 8.09
C ILE A 16 -28.48 30.96 9.23
N VAL A 17 -28.90 31.17 10.49
CA VAL A 17 -27.97 31.09 11.65
C VAL A 17 -28.37 30.02 12.67
N ALA A 18 -29.57 29.43 12.61
CA ALA A 18 -30.03 28.45 13.61
C ALA A 18 -30.14 26.99 13.13
N ALA A 19 -29.82 26.68 11.87
CA ALA A 19 -29.97 25.33 11.30
C ALA A 19 -28.64 24.57 11.09
N PHE A 20 -27.51 25.11 11.58
CA PHE A 20 -26.18 24.49 11.42
C PHE A 20 -25.66 23.74 12.66
N LEU A 21 -26.41 23.70 13.77
CA LEU A 21 -25.94 23.14 15.04
C LEU A 21 -26.48 21.75 15.40
N LEU A 22 -27.27 21.09 14.56
CA LEU A 22 -27.86 19.76 14.85
C LEU A 22 -27.49 18.65 13.85
N ALA A 23 -26.60 18.90 12.88
CA ALA A 23 -26.11 17.89 11.93
C ALA A 23 -24.65 17.45 12.19
N ALA A 24 -24.10 17.74 13.38
CA ALA A 24 -22.87 17.12 13.85
C ALA A 24 -23.18 15.76 14.50
N TRP A 25 -23.87 14.88 13.78
CA TRP A 25 -23.76 13.47 14.11
C TRP A 25 -22.29 13.09 14.05
N PRO A 26 -21.79 12.28 15.00
CA PRO A 26 -20.38 11.98 15.04
C PRO A 26 -20.00 11.26 13.75
N LEU A 27 -19.31 11.97 12.85
CA LEU A 27 -18.49 11.43 11.75
C LEU A 27 -17.28 10.63 12.29
N TRP A 28 -17.44 10.04 13.48
CA TRP A 28 -16.49 9.24 14.23
C TRP A 28 -17.05 7.84 14.42
N ALA A 29 -17.99 7.39 13.57
CA ALA A 29 -18.13 5.98 13.30
C ALA A 29 -16.77 5.55 12.73
N GLN A 30 -15.86 5.19 13.64
CA GLN A 30 -14.59 4.60 13.30
C GLN A 30 -14.94 3.37 12.50
N ASP A 31 -14.52 3.32 11.25
CA ASP A 31 -14.63 2.13 10.42
C ASP A 31 -13.82 1.03 11.10
N ALA A 32 -14.43 0.35 12.06
CA ALA A 32 -13.83 -0.80 12.69
C ALA A 32 -13.40 -1.75 11.56
N PRO A 33 -12.22 -2.38 11.66
CA PRO A 33 -11.83 -3.36 10.67
C PRO A 33 -13.00 -4.33 10.52
N ALA A 34 -13.45 -4.54 9.29
CA ALA A 34 -14.58 -5.42 9.06
C ALA A 34 -14.33 -6.78 9.75
N PRO A 35 -15.37 -7.50 10.17
CA PRO A 35 -15.21 -8.82 10.78
C PRO A 35 -14.70 -9.83 9.74
N PRO A 36 -13.83 -10.79 10.12
CA PRO A 36 -13.37 -11.83 9.21
C PRO A 36 -14.56 -12.64 8.69
N ILE A 37 -14.48 -13.07 7.43
CA ILE A 37 -15.53 -13.84 6.75
C ILE A 37 -14.91 -15.11 6.17
N THR A 38 -15.67 -16.20 6.20
CA THR A 38 -15.30 -17.41 5.47
C THR A 38 -15.53 -17.18 3.97
N PHE A 39 -14.59 -17.60 3.14
CA PHE A 39 -14.75 -17.54 1.69
C PHE A 39 -14.02 -18.69 1.00
N ASN A 40 -14.36 -18.90 -0.26
CA ASN A 40 -13.61 -19.76 -1.16
C ASN A 40 -13.27 -19.00 -2.45
N GLN A 41 -12.18 -19.41 -3.09
CA GLN A 41 -11.72 -18.90 -4.37
C GLN A 41 -11.38 -20.09 -5.27
N VAL A 42 -12.10 -20.23 -6.37
CA VAL A 42 -11.81 -21.23 -7.40
C VAL A 42 -10.67 -20.69 -8.27
N THR A 43 -9.70 -21.54 -8.62
CA THR A 43 -8.61 -21.17 -9.53
C THR A 43 -9.15 -20.89 -10.94
N SER A 44 -8.41 -20.12 -11.75
CA SER A 44 -8.89 -19.72 -13.08
C SER A 44 -9.12 -20.91 -14.02
N ASP A 45 -8.39 -21.99 -13.84
CA ASP A 45 -8.58 -23.26 -14.56
C ASP A 45 -9.69 -24.17 -13.99
N GLY A 46 -10.33 -23.76 -12.88
CA GLY A 46 -11.40 -24.50 -12.22
C GLY A 46 -10.99 -25.78 -11.51
N ARG A 47 -9.71 -26.16 -11.48
CA ARG A 47 -9.26 -27.46 -10.93
C ARG A 47 -9.14 -27.47 -9.41
N PHE A 48 -8.92 -26.31 -8.79
CA PHE A 48 -8.72 -26.20 -7.36
C PHE A 48 -9.64 -25.15 -6.75
N VAL A 49 -9.89 -25.30 -5.46
CA VAL A 49 -10.58 -24.32 -4.64
C VAL A 49 -9.76 -24.05 -3.40
N PHE A 50 -9.40 -22.78 -3.20
CA PHE A 50 -8.81 -22.33 -1.95
C PHE A 50 -9.92 -21.94 -1.00
N VAL A 51 -9.90 -22.47 0.21
CA VAL A 51 -10.89 -22.21 1.25
C VAL A 51 -10.20 -21.50 2.41
N MET A 52 -10.78 -20.39 2.83
CA MET A 52 -10.34 -19.61 3.98
C MET A 52 -11.47 -19.56 5.01
N LEU A 53 -11.28 -20.24 6.13
CA LEU A 53 -12.23 -20.22 7.25
C LEU A 53 -11.92 -19.03 8.16
N ALA A 54 -12.94 -18.23 8.49
CA ALA A 54 -12.78 -17.16 9.47
C ALA A 54 -12.44 -17.74 10.86
N PRO A 55 -11.53 -17.11 11.62
CA PRO A 55 -11.21 -17.55 12.97
C PRO A 55 -12.42 -17.40 13.90
N GLY A 56 -12.55 -18.33 14.85
CA GLY A 56 -13.65 -18.37 15.81
C GLY A 56 -14.93 -19.06 15.30
N ASP A 57 -15.85 -19.31 16.21
CA ASP A 57 -17.14 -19.98 16.04
C ASP A 57 -18.33 -19.01 15.88
N GLY A 58 -18.16 -17.74 16.30
CA GLY A 58 -19.27 -16.80 16.54
C GLY A 58 -19.44 -15.65 15.54
N MET A 59 -18.50 -15.41 14.62
CA MET A 59 -18.55 -14.22 13.74
C MET A 59 -19.51 -14.35 12.55
N ASP A 60 -19.97 -15.56 12.21
CA ASP A 60 -20.99 -15.77 11.16
C ASP A 60 -22.40 -15.36 11.60
N ARG A 61 -22.55 -14.79 12.81
CA ARG A 61 -23.83 -14.32 13.39
C ARG A 61 -24.01 -12.80 13.37
N GLY A 62 -23.03 -12.02 12.89
CA GLY A 62 -23.03 -10.55 13.00
C GLY A 62 -23.65 -9.78 11.83
N PHE A 63 -24.72 -9.03 12.11
CA PHE A 63 -25.37 -7.84 11.50
C PHE A 63 -25.25 -7.45 10.01
N LEU A 64 -24.20 -7.82 9.29
CA LEU A 64 -24.15 -7.58 7.85
C LEU A 64 -25.00 -8.66 7.16
N PRO A 65 -25.90 -8.30 6.24
CA PRO A 65 -26.58 -9.28 5.40
C PRO A 65 -25.54 -9.92 4.48
N VAL A 66 -24.85 -10.93 5.00
CA VAL A 66 -24.08 -11.85 4.17
C VAL A 66 -25.13 -12.59 3.36
N PRO A 67 -25.11 -12.51 2.02
CA PRO A 67 -26.19 -13.04 1.19
C PRO A 67 -26.49 -14.53 1.40
N ASN A 68 -25.61 -15.27 2.10
CA ASN A 68 -25.81 -16.70 2.31
C ASN A 68 -25.15 -17.26 3.60
N ILE A 69 -25.75 -17.00 4.77
CA ILE A 69 -25.29 -17.59 6.05
C ILE A 69 -25.38 -19.12 6.05
N SER A 70 -26.34 -19.72 5.33
CA SER A 70 -26.43 -21.17 5.15
C SER A 70 -25.20 -21.76 4.45
N ASP A 71 -24.63 -21.03 3.48
CA ASP A 71 -23.41 -21.47 2.80
C ASP A 71 -22.20 -21.48 3.72
N VAL A 72 -22.09 -20.54 4.66
CA VAL A 72 -20.93 -20.50 5.56
C VAL A 72 -20.93 -21.70 6.51
N ARG A 73 -22.10 -22.06 7.06
CA ARG A 73 -22.21 -23.25 7.93
C ARG A 73 -21.93 -24.53 7.16
N SER A 74 -22.44 -24.65 5.94
CA SER A 74 -22.17 -25.82 5.09
C SER A 74 -20.69 -25.91 4.71
N GLN A 75 -20.03 -24.78 4.41
CA GLN A 75 -18.59 -24.73 4.16
C GLN A 75 -17.77 -25.18 5.37
N ARG A 76 -18.07 -24.71 6.58
CA ARG A 76 -17.38 -25.14 7.81
C ARG A 76 -17.65 -26.60 8.18
N ALA A 77 -18.84 -27.12 7.86
CA ALA A 77 -19.17 -28.53 8.05
C ALA A 77 -18.42 -29.42 7.04
N HIS A 78 -18.19 -28.93 5.83
CA HIS A 78 -17.53 -29.67 4.76
C HIS A 78 -16.00 -29.60 4.87
N PHE A 79 -15.43 -28.41 5.09
CA PHE A 79 -13.99 -28.17 5.16
C PHE A 79 -13.51 -28.00 6.61
N ALA A 80 -12.62 -28.90 7.06
CA ALA A 80 -12.12 -28.86 8.43
C ALA A 80 -11.07 -27.77 8.68
N ARG A 81 -10.37 -27.28 7.64
CA ARG A 81 -9.25 -26.33 7.74
C ARG A 81 -9.19 -25.36 6.57
N SER A 82 -8.54 -24.21 6.76
CA SER A 82 -8.15 -23.34 5.65
C SER A 82 -7.03 -23.99 4.82
N GLY A 83 -7.09 -23.86 3.50
CA GLY A 83 -6.15 -24.54 2.60
C GLY A 83 -6.64 -24.67 1.17
N LEU A 84 -5.87 -25.40 0.37
CA LEU A 84 -6.22 -25.71 -1.01
C LEU A 84 -6.81 -27.12 -1.11
N TYR A 85 -7.90 -27.26 -1.86
CA TYR A 85 -8.60 -28.49 -2.11
C TYR A 85 -8.74 -28.71 -3.62
N ARG A 86 -8.97 -29.96 -4.02
CA ARG A 86 -9.43 -30.27 -5.37
C ARG A 86 -10.87 -29.78 -5.53
N ASN A 87 -11.20 -29.25 -6.70
CA ASN A 87 -12.56 -28.81 -7.02
C ASN A 87 -13.41 -29.98 -7.56
N ASP A 88 -13.36 -31.13 -6.89
CA ASP A 88 -14.08 -32.36 -7.25
C ASP A 88 -15.05 -32.83 -6.15
N GLY A 89 -15.29 -31.97 -5.13
CA GLY A 89 -16.11 -32.28 -3.96
C GLY A 89 -15.35 -32.97 -2.82
N SER A 90 -14.04 -33.20 -2.96
CA SER A 90 -13.20 -33.70 -1.88
C SER A 90 -13.03 -32.68 -0.75
N ASN A 91 -13.13 -33.16 0.49
CA ASN A 91 -12.81 -32.40 1.70
C ASN A 91 -11.40 -32.70 2.25
N VAL A 92 -10.56 -33.39 1.48
CA VAL A 92 -9.17 -33.66 1.83
C VAL A 92 -8.28 -32.56 1.25
N PRO A 93 -7.59 -31.75 2.08
CA PRO A 93 -6.76 -30.67 1.59
C PRO A 93 -5.50 -31.21 0.91
N LEU A 94 -5.08 -30.56 -0.18
CA LEU A 94 -3.75 -30.74 -0.78
C LEU A 94 -2.67 -30.15 0.13
N TRP A 95 -2.97 -29.00 0.74
CA TRP A 95 -2.17 -28.37 1.76
C TRP A 95 -3.02 -27.39 2.57
N THR A 96 -2.61 -27.09 3.80
CA THR A 96 -3.37 -26.24 4.75
C THR A 96 -2.56 -25.03 5.18
N VAL A 97 -3.25 -24.02 5.68
CA VAL A 97 -2.67 -22.82 6.31
C VAL A 97 -3.29 -22.57 7.68
N ASP A 98 -2.54 -21.95 8.58
CA ASP A 98 -2.91 -21.63 9.97
C ASP A 98 -3.12 -20.13 10.22
N TRP A 99 -3.06 -19.32 9.16
CA TRP A 99 -3.29 -17.88 9.16
C TRP A 99 -4.60 -17.53 8.46
N TYR A 100 -5.06 -16.30 8.68
CA TYR A 100 -6.23 -15.72 8.01
C TYR A 100 -5.84 -14.51 7.17
N SER A 101 -6.42 -14.39 5.97
CA SER A 101 -6.39 -13.15 5.18
C SER A 101 -7.69 -13.00 4.42
N ARG A 102 -8.12 -11.76 4.20
CA ARG A 102 -9.30 -11.41 3.40
C ARG A 102 -9.05 -11.51 1.90
N LYS A 103 -7.79 -11.46 1.49
CA LYS A 103 -7.42 -11.37 0.07
C LYS A 103 -6.18 -12.20 -0.20
N VAL A 104 -6.38 -13.18 -1.06
CA VAL A 104 -5.33 -14.07 -1.58
C VAL A 104 -5.46 -14.14 -3.09
N HIS A 105 -4.36 -14.49 -3.74
CA HIS A 105 -4.30 -14.81 -5.15
C HIS A 105 -3.67 -16.19 -5.26
N VAL A 106 -4.45 -17.16 -5.72
CA VAL A 106 -4.04 -18.57 -5.80
C VAL A 106 -3.76 -18.92 -7.25
N ALA A 107 -2.60 -19.49 -7.51
CA ALA A 107 -2.25 -19.96 -8.84
C ALA A 107 -2.92 -21.30 -9.17
N SER A 108 -3.29 -21.48 -10.43
CA SER A 108 -3.85 -22.68 -11.03
C SER A 108 -2.87 -23.85 -11.08
N ASP A 109 -1.59 -23.64 -10.76
CA ASP A 109 -0.66 -24.75 -10.54
C ASP A 109 -0.95 -25.54 -9.25
N GLY A 110 -1.81 -25.01 -8.38
CA GLY A 110 -2.19 -25.62 -7.10
C GLY A 110 -1.03 -25.67 -6.09
N ILE A 111 0.03 -24.90 -6.32
CA ILE A 111 1.26 -24.91 -5.54
C ILE A 111 1.51 -23.53 -4.92
N HIS A 112 1.34 -22.45 -5.69
CA HIS A 112 1.72 -21.10 -5.27
C HIS A 112 0.53 -20.23 -4.88
N LEU A 113 0.77 -19.34 -3.92
CA LEU A 113 -0.22 -18.39 -3.41
C LEU A 113 0.47 -17.08 -3.02
N ALA A 114 -0.12 -15.95 -3.38
CA ALA A 114 0.21 -14.63 -2.84
C ALA A 114 -0.89 -14.18 -1.86
N ARG A 115 -0.48 -13.69 -0.70
CA ARG A 115 -1.35 -13.23 0.38
C ARG A 115 -1.12 -11.74 0.59
N VAL A 116 -2.19 -10.97 0.54
CA VAL A 116 -2.16 -9.55 0.92
C VAL A 116 -2.26 -9.45 2.44
N GLY A 117 -1.46 -8.58 3.03
CA GLY A 117 -1.48 -8.27 4.45
C GLY A 117 -2.81 -7.69 4.92
N ALA A 118 -3.09 -7.84 6.20
CA ALA A 118 -4.26 -7.18 6.80
C ALA A 118 -4.05 -5.66 6.83
N PRO A 119 -5.11 -4.84 6.75
CA PRO A 119 -5.01 -3.42 7.02
C PRO A 119 -4.36 -3.18 8.40
N SER A 120 -3.36 -2.31 8.45
CA SER A 120 -2.57 -2.04 9.65
C SER A 120 -2.23 -0.54 9.76
N ASP A 121 -2.09 -0.06 10.99
CA ASP A 121 -1.55 1.26 11.32
C ASP A 121 -0.03 1.25 11.56
N ARG A 122 0.61 0.07 11.47
CA ARG A 122 2.04 -0.11 11.67
C ARG A 122 2.76 -0.44 10.38
N LEU A 123 3.88 0.23 10.14
CA LEU A 123 4.70 0.01 8.93
C LEU A 123 5.48 -1.32 8.96
N ASP A 124 5.69 -1.89 10.14
CA ASP A 124 6.38 -3.18 10.32
C ASP A 124 5.45 -4.39 10.06
N SER A 125 4.18 -4.15 9.75
CA SER A 125 3.21 -5.20 9.41
C SER A 125 3.44 -5.76 8.00
N ASP A 126 3.09 -7.02 7.81
CA ASP A 126 3.13 -7.68 6.51
C ASP A 126 2.30 -6.90 5.47
N ALA A 127 2.92 -6.59 4.34
CA ALA A 127 2.29 -5.99 3.17
C ALA A 127 1.83 -7.08 2.19
N VAL A 128 2.76 -7.95 1.80
CA VAL A 128 2.49 -9.10 0.92
C VAL A 128 3.39 -10.26 1.32
N ALA A 129 2.86 -11.48 1.24
CA ALA A 129 3.61 -12.71 1.50
C ALA A 129 3.32 -13.76 0.43
N PHE A 130 4.34 -14.53 0.08
CA PHE A 130 4.32 -15.56 -0.96
C PHE A 130 4.51 -16.94 -0.34
N PHE A 131 3.73 -17.90 -0.79
CA PHE A 131 3.67 -19.25 -0.23
C PHE A 131 3.81 -20.31 -1.32
N LYS A 132 4.36 -21.46 -0.91
CA LYS A 132 4.44 -22.68 -1.72
C LYS A 132 3.98 -23.87 -0.89
N ASN A 133 2.94 -24.57 -1.36
CA ASN A 133 2.28 -25.66 -0.65
C ASN A 133 1.92 -25.28 0.79
N GLY A 134 1.34 -24.09 0.98
CA GLY A 134 0.96 -23.55 2.28
C GLY A 134 2.12 -23.05 3.16
N ARG A 135 3.38 -23.18 2.73
CA ARG A 135 4.56 -22.73 3.50
C ARG A 135 5.04 -21.36 3.03
N LEU A 136 5.37 -20.49 3.98
CA LEU A 136 5.91 -19.16 3.69
C LEU A 136 7.26 -19.28 2.97
N MET A 137 7.40 -18.59 1.83
CA MET A 137 8.66 -18.46 1.10
C MET A 137 9.32 -17.12 1.41
N ARG A 138 8.56 -16.03 1.26
CA ARG A 138 9.04 -14.66 1.45
C ARG A 138 7.88 -13.75 1.84
N ALA A 139 8.16 -12.76 2.68
CA ALA A 139 7.22 -11.72 3.06
C ALA A 139 7.92 -10.36 2.96
N TYR A 140 7.16 -9.33 2.62
CA TYR A 140 7.58 -7.94 2.62
C TYR A 140 6.67 -7.19 3.57
N ARG A 141 7.25 -6.28 4.36
CA ARG A 141 6.54 -5.36 5.23
C ARG A 141 6.14 -4.11 4.47
N ILE A 142 5.23 -3.31 5.04
CA ILE A 142 4.84 -2.02 4.47
C ILE A 142 6.07 -1.10 4.34
N GLU A 143 6.96 -1.08 5.34
CA GLU A 143 8.21 -0.31 5.33
C GLU A 143 9.20 -0.75 4.24
N ASP A 144 9.13 -1.98 3.76
CA ASP A 144 9.99 -2.45 2.67
C ASP A 144 9.55 -1.85 1.33
N LEU A 145 8.26 -1.54 1.18
CA LEU A 145 7.64 -1.15 -0.10
C LEU A 145 7.33 0.35 -0.19
N VAL A 146 7.35 1.08 0.93
CA VAL A 146 7.06 2.52 0.99
C VAL A 146 8.32 3.29 1.37
N ASP A 147 8.68 4.32 0.61
CA ASP A 147 9.82 5.19 0.89
C ASP A 147 9.43 6.39 1.77
N PHE A 148 8.18 6.88 1.66
CA PHE A 148 7.73 8.08 2.38
C PHE A 148 6.42 7.88 3.16
N PRO A 149 6.44 7.10 4.26
CA PRO A 149 5.23 6.75 5.01
C PRO A 149 4.45 7.95 5.57
N ARG A 150 5.15 9.08 5.83
CA ARG A 150 4.53 10.31 6.33
C ARG A 150 3.55 10.97 5.34
N PHE A 151 3.65 10.65 4.05
CA PHE A 151 2.81 11.21 2.98
C PHE A 151 1.70 10.28 2.53
N LEU A 152 1.60 9.08 3.11
CA LEU A 152 0.53 8.16 2.80
C LEU A 152 -0.83 8.71 3.27
N PRO A 153 -1.91 8.48 2.50
CA PRO A 153 -3.26 8.77 2.96
C PRO A 153 -3.52 8.06 4.30
N LYS A 154 -3.91 8.85 5.31
CA LYS A 154 -4.33 8.30 6.61
C LYS A 154 -5.82 8.06 6.56
N GLY A 155 -6.23 6.81 6.34
CA GLY A 155 -7.56 6.34 6.74
C GLY A 155 -7.53 6.11 8.25
N LYS A 156 -8.58 6.51 8.98
CA LYS A 156 -8.77 5.93 10.33
C LYS A 156 -9.53 4.62 10.11
N PRO A 157 -9.06 3.45 10.58
CA PRO A 157 -7.96 3.23 11.52
C PRO A 157 -6.63 2.74 10.92
N TYR A 158 -6.45 2.62 9.60
CA TYR A 158 -5.26 2.00 8.98
C TYR A 158 -4.54 2.87 7.95
N ILE A 159 -3.24 2.61 7.75
CA ILE A 159 -2.45 3.26 6.71
C ILE A 159 -2.87 2.68 5.36
N GLN A 160 -3.38 3.54 4.48
CA GLN A 160 -3.66 3.15 3.09
C GLN A 160 -2.37 3.32 2.29
N TRP A 161 -1.57 2.24 2.21
CA TRP A 161 -0.27 2.25 1.56
C TRP A 161 -0.31 1.71 0.13
N MET A 162 -1.21 0.75 -0.15
CA MET A 162 -1.37 0.12 -1.46
C MET A 162 -2.46 0.82 -2.27
N GLU A 163 -2.13 1.21 -3.49
CA GLU A 163 -3.05 1.85 -4.43
C GLU A 163 -3.69 0.81 -5.35
N ALA A 164 -2.89 -0.08 -5.92
CA ALA A 164 -3.36 -1.12 -6.83
C ALA A 164 -2.50 -2.38 -6.74
N GLU A 165 -3.09 -3.50 -7.12
CA GLU A 165 -2.41 -4.78 -7.26
C GLU A 165 -2.99 -5.56 -8.44
N LEU A 166 -2.17 -6.42 -9.04
CA LEU A 166 -2.57 -7.31 -10.12
C LEU A 166 -1.80 -8.63 -10.01
N PHE A 167 -2.51 -9.75 -10.05
CA PHE A 167 -1.90 -11.06 -10.18
C PHE A 167 -2.01 -11.54 -11.64
N ASP A 168 -0.88 -11.60 -12.34
CA ASP A 168 -0.79 -12.15 -13.68
C ASP A 168 -0.35 -13.61 -13.57
N GLU A 169 -1.35 -14.48 -13.62
CA GLU A 169 -1.17 -15.92 -13.47
C GLU A 169 -0.42 -16.55 -14.65
N HIS A 170 -0.55 -16.00 -15.86
CA HIS A 170 0.14 -16.55 -17.03
C HIS A 170 1.65 -16.40 -16.89
N ASN A 171 2.09 -15.22 -16.45
CA ASN A 171 3.50 -14.92 -16.21
C ASN A 171 3.97 -15.32 -14.79
N MET A 172 3.05 -15.75 -13.92
CA MET A 172 3.29 -16.00 -12.50
C MET A 172 3.94 -14.80 -11.81
N THR A 173 3.42 -13.60 -12.08
CA THR A 173 3.89 -12.36 -11.47
C THR A 173 2.79 -11.70 -10.65
N TYR A 174 3.19 -11.02 -9.59
CA TYR A 174 2.32 -10.18 -8.79
C TYR A 174 2.85 -8.75 -8.87
N SER A 175 2.03 -7.83 -9.36
CA SER A 175 2.38 -6.42 -9.49
C SER A 175 1.68 -5.61 -8.41
N LEU A 176 2.40 -4.65 -7.83
CA LEU A 176 1.93 -3.82 -6.73
C LEU A 176 2.31 -2.36 -6.95
N HIS A 177 1.34 -1.46 -6.77
CA HIS A 177 1.51 -0.02 -6.76
C HIS A 177 1.22 0.53 -5.38
N THR A 178 2.12 1.38 -4.87
CA THR A 178 1.95 2.08 -3.60
C THR A 178 1.49 3.51 -3.83
N HIS A 179 0.83 4.10 -2.83
CA HIS A 179 0.37 5.49 -2.89
C HIS A 179 1.50 6.53 -2.96
N ASP A 180 2.73 6.17 -2.59
CA ASP A 180 3.92 7.01 -2.82
C ASP A 180 4.57 6.76 -4.20
N GLY A 181 3.82 6.17 -5.15
CA GLY A 181 4.22 6.03 -6.54
C GLY A 181 5.29 4.97 -6.81
N ASN A 182 5.58 4.10 -5.83
CA ASN A 182 6.46 2.96 -6.09
C ASN A 182 5.69 1.87 -6.83
N HIS A 183 6.40 1.15 -7.69
CA HIS A 183 5.87 0.01 -8.43
C HIS A 183 6.81 -1.18 -8.27
N PHE A 184 6.26 -2.33 -7.90
CA PHE A 184 6.98 -3.58 -7.71
C PHE A 184 6.35 -4.68 -8.52
N VAL A 185 7.18 -5.51 -9.15
CA VAL A 185 6.78 -6.78 -9.75
C VAL A 185 7.53 -7.88 -9.03
N PHE A 186 6.78 -8.83 -8.49
CA PHE A 186 7.29 -9.99 -7.79
C PHE A 186 7.10 -11.24 -8.66
N ASP A 187 8.06 -12.15 -8.64
CA ASP A 187 7.87 -13.52 -9.11
C ASP A 187 7.09 -14.29 -8.04
N ALA A 188 5.91 -14.79 -8.38
CA ALA A 188 5.03 -15.48 -7.41
C ALA A 188 5.54 -16.86 -6.98
N ARG A 189 6.47 -17.46 -7.74
CA ARG A 189 7.05 -18.78 -7.45
C ARG A 189 8.15 -18.74 -6.40
N SER A 190 8.80 -17.59 -6.27
CA SER A 190 9.92 -17.39 -5.34
C SER A 190 9.65 -16.29 -4.31
N GLY A 191 8.73 -15.37 -4.63
CA GLY A 191 8.48 -14.14 -3.89
C GLY A 191 9.57 -13.09 -4.07
N GLU A 192 10.49 -13.22 -5.03
CA GLU A 192 11.54 -12.22 -5.26
C GLU A 192 11.02 -11.01 -6.04
N ILE A 193 11.51 -9.81 -5.73
CA ILE A 193 11.28 -8.62 -6.56
C ILE A 193 12.10 -8.77 -7.84
N VAL A 194 11.42 -8.94 -8.97
CA VAL A 194 12.05 -9.01 -10.30
C VAL A 194 12.18 -7.63 -10.96
N SER A 195 11.32 -6.67 -10.56
CA SER A 195 11.39 -5.28 -11.01
C SER A 195 10.91 -4.33 -9.92
N SER A 196 11.58 -3.19 -9.78
CA SER A 196 11.17 -2.12 -8.88
C SER A 196 11.40 -0.73 -9.48
N SER A 197 10.40 0.14 -9.41
CA SER A 197 10.51 1.56 -9.70
C SER A 197 10.22 2.36 -8.44
N ARG A 198 11.17 3.21 -8.03
CA ARG A 198 11.09 4.08 -6.85
C ARG A 198 11.49 5.52 -7.22
N PRO A 199 10.61 6.27 -7.88
CA PRO A 199 10.97 7.53 -8.52
C PRO A 199 11.51 8.57 -7.53
N TYR A 200 10.90 8.68 -6.35
CA TYR A 200 11.30 9.66 -5.35
C TYR A 200 12.66 9.39 -4.73
N ARG A 201 12.99 8.12 -4.42
CA ARG A 201 14.31 7.75 -3.88
C ARG A 201 15.43 7.99 -4.89
N THR A 202 15.17 7.70 -6.16
CA THR A 202 16.10 8.00 -7.25
C THR A 202 16.28 9.51 -7.42
N GLY A 203 15.18 10.28 -7.44
CA GLY A 203 15.20 11.73 -7.53
C GLY A 203 15.94 12.39 -6.36
N LEU A 204 15.74 11.93 -5.13
CA LEU A 204 16.42 12.45 -3.94
C LEU A 204 17.94 12.19 -3.99
N ARG A 205 18.36 11.00 -4.42
CA ARG A 205 19.78 10.67 -4.60
C ARG A 205 20.43 11.56 -5.67
N ALA A 206 19.75 11.77 -6.79
CA ALA A 206 20.22 12.67 -7.83
C ALA A 206 20.35 14.12 -7.32
N ALA A 207 19.33 14.63 -6.63
CA ALA A 207 19.34 15.97 -6.05
C ALA A 207 20.48 16.15 -5.03
N LEU A 208 20.71 15.16 -4.16
CA LEU A 208 21.81 15.18 -3.21
C LEU A 208 23.19 15.18 -3.92
N GLY A 209 23.34 14.36 -4.96
CA GLY A 209 24.56 14.35 -5.78
C GLY A 209 24.85 15.71 -6.42
N VAL A 210 23.82 16.36 -6.96
CA VAL A 210 23.92 17.72 -7.52
C VAL A 210 24.29 18.74 -6.44
N ALA A 211 23.67 18.67 -5.26
CA ALA A 211 23.98 19.57 -4.14
C ALA A 211 25.43 19.45 -3.68
N ILE A 212 25.96 18.22 -3.57
CA ILE A 212 27.37 17.95 -3.22
C ILE A 212 28.31 18.54 -4.28
N LEU A 213 27.98 18.38 -5.57
CA LEU A 213 28.78 18.94 -6.66
C LEU A 213 28.82 20.47 -6.60
N ILE A 214 27.67 21.13 -6.40
CA ILE A 214 27.58 22.59 -6.26
C ILE A 214 28.41 23.08 -5.06
N ALA A 215 28.27 22.42 -3.91
CA ALA A 215 29.03 22.76 -2.72
C ALA A 215 30.55 22.62 -2.96
N SER A 216 30.97 21.56 -3.66
CA SER A 216 32.37 21.32 -4.01
C SER A 216 32.94 22.43 -4.91
N ILE A 217 32.20 22.82 -5.94
CA ILE A 217 32.59 23.93 -6.84
C ILE A 217 32.71 25.24 -6.05
N TRP A 218 31.77 25.51 -5.14
CA TRP A 218 31.80 26.69 -4.29
C TRP A 218 33.03 26.72 -3.37
N VAL A 219 33.37 25.59 -2.74
CA VAL A 219 34.57 25.46 -1.89
C VAL A 219 35.86 25.68 -2.70
N VAL A 220 35.98 25.09 -3.89
CA VAL A 220 37.15 25.30 -4.77
C VAL A 220 37.29 26.77 -5.16
N ARG A 221 36.17 27.42 -5.51
CA ARG A 221 36.16 28.85 -5.86
C ARG A 221 36.58 29.74 -4.68
N MET A 222 36.11 29.43 -3.47
CA MET A 222 36.50 30.12 -2.25
C MET A 222 37.98 29.93 -1.93
N ALA A 223 38.50 28.70 -2.04
CA ALA A 223 39.92 28.41 -1.84
C ALA A 223 40.81 29.15 -2.85
N TRP A 224 40.40 29.19 -4.12
CA TRP A 224 41.13 29.91 -5.17
C TRP A 224 41.15 31.42 -4.91
N LYS A 225 40.01 32.01 -4.51
CA LYS A 225 39.94 33.43 -4.13
C LYS A 225 40.86 33.74 -2.94
N TYR A 226 40.86 32.88 -1.92
CA TYR A 226 41.73 33.02 -0.76
C TYR A 226 43.23 32.94 -1.14
N GLN A 227 43.61 31.96 -1.97
CA GLN A 227 44.99 31.86 -2.47
C GLN A 227 45.41 33.08 -3.29
N LYS A 228 44.52 33.62 -4.12
CA LYS A 228 44.79 34.84 -4.91
C LYS A 228 45.06 36.04 -4.00
N HIS A 229 44.25 36.27 -2.97
CA HIS A 229 44.49 37.34 -1.99
C HIS A 229 45.82 37.15 -1.23
N ARG A 230 46.13 35.92 -0.82
CA ARG A 230 47.41 35.61 -0.14
C ARG A 230 48.62 35.87 -1.03
N ARG A 231 48.52 35.57 -2.34
CA ARG A 231 49.58 35.89 -3.32
C ARG A 231 49.75 37.40 -3.47
N ALA A 232 48.66 38.16 -3.55
CA ALA A 232 48.71 39.62 -3.65
C ALA A 232 49.42 40.28 -2.44
N MET A 233 49.14 39.82 -1.22
CA MET A 233 49.79 40.35 -0.02
C MET A 233 51.30 40.06 0.02
N ARG A 234 51.73 38.86 -0.39
CA ARG A 234 53.18 38.52 -0.46
C ARG A 234 53.96 39.38 -1.45
N THR A 235 53.32 39.84 -2.53
CA THR A 235 53.98 40.73 -3.50
C THR A 235 54.20 42.14 -2.92
N MET A 236 53.32 42.59 -2.02
CA MET A 236 53.42 43.90 -1.37
C MET A 236 54.48 43.96 -0.25
N GLU A 237 54.91 42.83 0.32
CA GLU A 237 55.96 42.79 1.34
C GLU A 237 57.40 42.88 0.79
N LYS A 238 57.61 42.66 -0.52
CA LYS A 238 58.96 42.68 -1.13
C LYS A 238 59.69 44.03 -1.26
N PRO A 239 59.09 45.24 -1.21
CA PRO A 239 59.83 46.48 -1.47
C PRO A 239 60.61 47.06 -0.28
N LEU A 240 60.53 46.52 0.94
CA LEU A 240 61.12 47.18 2.12
C LEU A 240 62.49 46.63 2.59
N LEU A 241 63.07 45.65 1.90
CA LEU A 241 64.32 45.00 2.33
C LEU A 241 65.52 45.18 1.37
N ASN A 242 65.37 45.99 0.31
CA ASN A 242 66.45 46.27 -0.66
C ASN A 242 66.94 47.73 -0.60
N GLY A 243 66.84 48.39 0.55
CA GLY A 243 67.38 49.72 0.81
C GLY A 243 68.52 49.65 1.82
#